data_AF-A0A855XJ60-F1
#
_entry.id   AF-A0A855XJ60-F1
#
_cell.length_a   1.000
_cell.length_b   1.000
_cell.length_c   1.000
_cell.angle_alpha   90.00
_cell.angle_beta   90.00
_cell.angle_gamma   90.00
#
_symmetry.space_group_name_H-M   'P 1'
#
loop_
_entity.id
_entity.type
_entity.pdbx_description
1 polymer ?
#
loop_
_entity_poly.entity_id
_entity_poly.type
_entity_poly.pdbx_seq_one_letter_code
_entity_poly.pdbx_strand_id
1 'polypeptide(L)'
;QYQSFIYRLFPNANIIIDRFHLVQLAGRALDNCRISILKQLDKQSREYKIMKSHWKLFHKKAEDLHPEEVVFLRGVKQYMTRQNAVDLITSKFSKFAEVYQTYQDITKALNERNSELLESTILDYQKTNTEMDTA
;
A
#
# COMPACT_ATOMS: atom_id res chain seq x y z
N GLN A 1 -12.02 -0.60 -20.11
CA GLN A 1 -12.56 0.13 -21.28
C GLN A 1 -11.50 0.58 -22.30
N TYR A 2 -10.24 0.86 -21.90
CA TYR A 2 -9.19 1.24 -22.87
C TYR A 2 -8.58 0.09 -23.69
N GLN A 3 -8.43 -1.12 -23.10
CA GLN A 3 -7.76 -2.24 -23.76
C GLN A 3 -8.46 -2.72 -25.05
N SER A 4 -9.80 -2.77 -25.05
CA SER A 4 -10.57 -3.23 -26.21
C SER A 4 -10.47 -2.29 -27.42
N PHE A 5 -10.16 -1.01 -27.19
CA PHE A 5 -9.98 -0.05 -28.28
C PHE A 5 -8.57 -0.13 -28.90
N ILE A 6 -7.55 -0.42 -28.09
CA ILE A 6 -6.16 -0.55 -28.56
C ILE A 6 -6.04 -1.66 -29.59
N TYR A 7 -6.60 -2.85 -29.32
CA TYR A 7 -6.57 -3.96 -30.27
C TYR A 7 -7.40 -3.73 -31.53
N ARG A 8 -8.34 -2.78 -31.52
CA ARG A 8 -9.10 -2.40 -32.72
C ARG A 8 -8.27 -1.52 -33.66
N LEU A 9 -7.44 -0.63 -33.12
CA LEU A 9 -6.57 0.26 -33.90
C LEU A 9 -5.21 -0.37 -34.22
N PHE A 10 -4.70 -1.19 -33.32
CA PHE A 10 -3.40 -1.84 -33.41
C PHE A 10 -3.58 -3.33 -33.04
N PRO A 11 -4.07 -4.16 -33.97
CA PRO A 11 -4.41 -5.56 -33.71
C PRO A 11 -3.22 -6.41 -33.24
N ASN A 12 -1.99 -5.97 -33.53
CA ASN A 12 -0.75 -6.65 -33.12
C ASN A 12 -0.03 -5.96 -31.95
N ALA A 13 -0.66 -4.98 -31.27
CA ALA A 13 -0.01 -4.28 -30.16
C ALA A 13 0.09 -5.16 -28.92
N ASN A 14 1.29 -5.24 -28.35
CA ASN A 14 1.50 -5.83 -27.03
C ASN A 14 1.31 -4.75 -25.97
N ILE A 15 0.39 -4.97 -25.03
CA ILE A 15 0.23 -4.09 -23.88
C ILE A 15 1.31 -4.43 -22.88
N ILE A 16 2.32 -3.57 -22.79
CA ILE A 16 3.36 -3.65 -21.76
C ILE A 16 2.95 -2.70 -20.64
N ILE A 17 2.63 -3.25 -19.47
CA ILE A 17 2.32 -2.44 -18.30
C ILE A 17 3.64 -2.04 -17.63
N ASP A 18 3.84 -0.74 -17.53
CA ASP A 18 5.03 -0.17 -16.89
C ASP A 18 4.98 -0.36 -15.36
N ARG A 19 6.08 -0.87 -14.80
CA ARG A 19 6.19 -1.22 -13.38
C ARG A 19 6.14 -0.01 -12.47
N PHE A 20 6.71 1.12 -12.90
CA PHE A 20 6.68 2.35 -12.12
C PHE A 20 5.24 2.87 -12.03
N HIS A 21 4.49 2.81 -13.13
CA HIS A 21 3.08 3.18 -13.12
C HIS A 21 2.23 2.28 -12.20
N LEU A 22 2.47 0.97 -12.15
CA LEU A 22 1.79 0.06 -11.21
C LEU A 22 2.07 0.40 -9.74
N VAL A 23 3.34 0.54 -9.36
CA VAL A 23 3.72 0.90 -7.98
C VAL A 23 3.14 2.26 -7.60
N GLN A 24 3.13 3.21 -8.53
CA GLN A 24 2.57 4.54 -8.32
C GLN A 24 1.04 4.50 -8.11
N LEU A 25 0.32 3.69 -8.88
CA LEU A 25 -1.13 3.52 -8.74
C LEU A 25 -1.48 2.88 -7.40
N ALA A 26 -0.85 1.74 -7.07
CA ALA A 26 -1.05 1.07 -5.79
C ALA A 26 -0.67 1.97 -4.59
N GLY A 27 0.43 2.72 -4.71
CA GLY A 27 0.86 3.67 -3.68
C GLY A 27 -0.15 4.80 -3.45
N ARG A 28 -0.76 5.33 -4.51
CA ARG A 28 -1.83 6.34 -4.39
C ARG A 28 -3.08 5.77 -3.73
N ALA A 29 -3.46 4.53 -4.06
CA ALA A 29 -4.60 3.86 -3.43
C ALA A 29 -4.37 3.68 -1.93
N LEU A 30 -3.17 3.26 -1.53
CA LEU A 30 -2.76 3.17 -0.13
C LEU A 30 -2.86 4.52 0.59
N ASP A 31 -2.33 5.58 -0.03
CA ASP A 31 -2.37 6.93 0.54
C ASP A 31 -3.79 7.48 0.70
N ASN A 32 -4.67 7.21 -0.27
CA ASN A 32 -6.06 7.67 -0.20
C ASN A 32 -6.84 6.91 0.88
N CYS A 33 -6.61 5.60 1.03
CA CYS A 33 -7.17 4.82 2.14
C CYS A 33 -6.69 5.36 3.49
N ARG A 34 -5.38 5.65 3.63
CA ARG A 34 -4.79 6.29 4.82
C ARG A 34 -5.45 7.62 5.14
N ILE A 35 -5.61 8.51 4.16
CA ILE A 35 -6.20 9.84 4.34
C ILE A 35 -7.68 9.73 4.74
N SER A 36 -8.42 8.77 4.16
CA SER A 36 -9.83 8.51 4.51
C SER A 36 -9.98 8.14 5.98
N ILE A 37 -9.12 7.26 6.49
CA ILE A 37 -9.11 6.88 7.92
C ILE A 37 -8.64 8.06 8.77
N LEU A 38 -7.55 8.73 8.39
CA LEU A 38 -6.98 9.85 9.14
C LEU A 38 -8.00 10.96 9.43
N LYS A 39 -8.92 11.23 8.49
CA LYS A 39 -9.99 12.24 8.65
C LYS A 39 -11.01 11.89 9.74
N GLN A 40 -11.12 10.61 10.12
CA GLN A 40 -12.08 10.11 11.11
C GLN A 40 -11.48 9.98 12.51
N LEU A 41 -10.15 10.13 12.65
CA LEU A 41 -9.45 9.94 13.91
C LEU A 41 -9.37 11.22 14.73
N ASP A 42 -9.38 11.06 16.06
CA ASP A 42 -9.04 12.14 16.97
C ASP A 42 -7.57 12.56 16.77
N LYS A 43 -7.34 13.87 16.62
CA LYS A 43 -6.03 14.46 16.40
C LYS A 43 -5.04 14.17 17.53
N GLN A 44 -5.53 13.89 18.74
CA GLN A 44 -4.68 13.54 19.87
C GLN A 44 -4.32 12.05 19.94
N SER A 45 -5.04 11.20 19.20
CA SER A 45 -4.83 9.76 19.19
C SER A 45 -3.45 9.38 18.65
N ARG A 46 -2.94 8.23 19.12
CA ARG A 46 -1.66 7.68 18.66
C ARG A 46 -1.73 7.27 17.19
N GLU A 47 -2.86 6.71 16.77
CA GLU A 47 -3.14 6.31 15.39
C GLU A 47 -3.08 7.49 14.44
N TYR A 48 -3.74 8.61 14.79
CA TYR A 48 -3.69 9.83 13.99
C TYR A 48 -2.26 10.32 13.82
N LYS A 49 -1.48 10.35 14.91
CA LYS A 49 -0.08 10.76 14.89
C LYS A 49 0.76 9.85 14.00
N ILE A 50 0.60 8.53 14.07
CA ILE A 50 1.31 7.59 13.19
C ILE A 50 0.89 7.82 11.73
N MET A 51 -0.41 7.77 11.43
CA MET A 51 -0.95 7.92 10.08
C MET A 51 -0.59 9.27 9.44
N LYS A 52 -0.44 10.34 10.23
CA LYS A 52 -0.09 11.68 9.71
C LYS A 52 1.41 11.89 9.59
N SER A 53 2.16 11.69 10.68
CA SER A 53 3.56 12.13 10.75
C SER A 53 4.54 11.06 10.30
N HIS A 54 4.15 9.79 10.32
CA HIS A 54 5.00 8.66 9.94
C HIS A 54 4.41 7.88 8.75
N TRP A 55 3.64 8.54 7.89
CA TRP A 55 2.98 7.92 6.73
C TRP A 55 3.96 7.19 5.79
N LYS A 56 5.21 7.68 5.69
CA LYS A 56 6.26 7.06 4.86
C LYS A 56 6.61 5.64 5.31
N LEU A 57 6.30 5.25 6.56
CA LEU A 57 6.52 3.89 7.03
C LEU A 57 5.70 2.88 6.23
N PHE A 58 4.49 3.25 5.78
CA PHE A 58 3.64 2.34 5.00
C PHE A 58 4.15 2.11 3.56
N HIS A 59 5.11 2.90 3.09
CA HIS A 59 5.73 2.72 1.77
C HIS A 59 7.09 2.01 1.84
N LYS A 60 7.64 1.80 3.03
CA LYS A 60 8.86 1.02 3.19
C LYS A 60 8.55 -0.45 2.94
N LYS A 61 9.50 -1.19 2.36
CA LYS A 61 9.39 -2.64 2.29
C LYS A 61 9.26 -3.19 3.71
N ALA A 62 8.45 -4.23 3.87
CA ALA A 62 8.27 -4.84 5.18
C ALA A 62 9.61 -5.29 5.80
N GLU A 63 10.53 -5.79 4.97
CA GLU A 63 11.89 -6.17 5.40
C GLU A 63 12.71 -5.00 5.97
N ASP A 64 12.47 -3.77 5.50
CA ASP A 64 13.20 -2.55 5.86
C ASP A 64 12.63 -1.85 7.11
N LEU A 65 11.60 -2.43 7.75
CA LEU A 65 11.02 -1.85 8.97
C LEU A 65 11.87 -2.10 10.21
N HIS A 66 12.86 -3.00 10.14
CA HIS A 66 13.82 -3.32 11.20
C HIS A 66 13.14 -3.51 12.57
N PRO A 67 12.50 -4.67 12.81
CA PRO A 67 11.70 -4.91 14.01
C PRO A 67 12.50 -4.83 15.31
N GLU A 68 13.83 -4.96 15.26
CA GLU A 68 14.72 -4.90 16.41
C GLU A 68 15.11 -3.47 16.82
N GLU A 69 14.96 -2.47 15.94
CA GLU A 69 15.44 -1.12 16.18
C GLU A 69 14.36 -0.25 16.85
N VAL A 70 14.51 -0.01 18.15
CA VAL A 70 13.65 0.91 18.90
C VAL A 70 14.09 2.35 18.66
N VAL A 71 13.20 3.17 18.09
CA VAL A 71 13.45 4.58 17.80
C VAL A 71 12.44 5.48 18.48
N PHE A 72 12.83 6.72 18.77
CA PHE A 72 11.89 7.72 19.26
C PHE A 72 11.09 8.33 18.10
N LEU A 73 9.80 7.97 17.99
CA LEU A 73 8.90 8.54 16.99
C LEU A 73 8.37 9.88 17.45
N ARG A 74 9.06 10.98 17.07
CA ARG A 74 8.78 12.35 17.55
C ARG A 74 7.32 12.78 17.42
N GLY A 75 6.66 12.46 16.32
CA GLY A 75 5.24 12.79 16.10
C GLY A 75 4.28 12.04 17.02
N VAL A 76 4.68 10.86 17.51
CA VAL A 76 3.93 10.05 18.48
C VAL A 76 4.35 10.36 19.93
N LYS A 77 5.57 10.87 20.12
CA LYS A 77 6.25 11.10 21.41
C LYS A 77 6.47 9.81 22.22
N GLN A 78 6.81 8.73 21.55
CA GLN A 78 6.99 7.41 22.17
C GLN A 78 8.16 6.67 21.52
N TYR A 79 8.85 5.83 22.32
CA TYR A 79 9.81 4.86 21.82
C TYR A 79 9.05 3.62 21.33
N MET A 80 9.26 3.27 20.06
CA MET A 80 8.76 2.02 19.48
C MET A 80 9.54 1.70 18.20
N THR A 81 9.40 0.46 17.74
CA THR A 81 9.96 0.02 16.47
C THR A 81 9.07 0.51 15.33
N ARG A 82 9.63 0.62 14.11
CA ARG A 82 8.82 1.03 12.95
C ARG A 82 7.78 -0.04 12.61
N GLN A 83 8.12 -1.31 12.81
CA GLN A 83 7.19 -2.44 12.70
C GLN A 83 6.00 -2.27 13.64
N ASN A 84 6.23 -2.01 14.93
CA ASN A 84 5.13 -1.81 15.90
C ASN A 84 4.21 -0.64 15.53
N ALA A 85 4.74 0.41 14.88
CA ALA A 85 3.92 1.51 14.41
C ALA A 85 3.01 1.11 13.24
N VAL A 86 3.51 0.28 12.32
CA VAL A 86 2.70 -0.29 11.23
C VAL A 86 1.68 -1.28 11.78
N ASP A 87 2.10 -2.20 12.65
CA ASP A 87 1.24 -3.24 13.23
C ASP A 87 0.08 -2.66 14.04
N LEU A 88 0.31 -1.57 14.77
CA LEU A 88 -0.76 -0.90 15.51
C LEU A 88 -1.87 -0.41 14.57
N ILE A 89 -1.50 0.05 13.38
CA ILE A 89 -2.45 0.56 12.40
C ILE A 89 -3.14 -0.60 11.68
N THR A 90 -2.39 -1.58 11.19
CA THR A 90 -2.96 -2.72 10.46
C THR A 90 -3.82 -3.61 11.35
N SER A 91 -3.46 -3.80 12.62
CA SER A 91 -4.32 -4.54 13.58
C SER A 91 -5.63 -3.82 13.90
N LYS A 92 -5.63 -2.48 13.87
CA LYS A 92 -6.81 -1.68 14.24
C LYS A 92 -7.75 -1.40 13.06
N PHE A 93 -7.22 -1.31 11.84
CA PHE A 93 -7.98 -0.98 10.65
C PHE A 93 -7.83 -2.09 9.61
N SER A 94 -8.67 -3.12 9.69
CA SER A 94 -8.63 -4.30 8.81
C SER A 94 -8.63 -3.93 7.32
N LYS A 95 -9.50 -2.98 6.93
CA LYS A 95 -9.55 -2.46 5.55
C LYS A 95 -8.23 -1.84 5.09
N PHE A 96 -7.53 -1.14 5.99
CA PHE A 96 -6.21 -0.59 5.69
C PHE A 96 -5.16 -1.69 5.61
N ALA A 97 -5.26 -2.72 6.45
CA ALA A 97 -4.35 -3.86 6.43
C ALA A 97 -4.41 -4.59 5.09
N GLU A 98 -5.61 -4.83 4.55
CA GLU A 98 -5.80 -5.43 3.23
C GLU A 98 -5.14 -4.59 2.14
N VAL A 99 -5.44 -3.28 2.09
CA VAL A 99 -4.84 -2.35 1.10
C VAL A 99 -3.32 -2.30 1.22
N TYR A 100 -2.80 -2.27 2.45
CA TYR A 100 -1.37 -2.27 2.73
C TYR A 100 -0.71 -3.57 2.26
N GLN A 101 -1.33 -4.72 2.54
CA GLN A 101 -0.80 -6.02 2.12
C GLN A 101 -0.76 -6.13 0.60
N THR A 102 -1.84 -5.76 -0.10
CA THR A 102 -1.86 -5.74 -1.57
C THR A 102 -0.76 -4.83 -2.14
N TYR A 103 -0.55 -3.65 -1.56
CA TYR A 103 0.54 -2.77 -1.98
C TYR A 103 1.93 -3.41 -1.80
N GLN A 104 2.15 -4.08 -0.67
CA GLN A 104 3.42 -4.77 -0.40
C GLN A 104 3.64 -5.93 -1.36
N ASP A 105 2.61 -6.72 -1.64
CA ASP A 105 2.68 -7.88 -2.54
C ASP A 105 2.98 -7.44 -3.98
N ILE A 106 2.30 -6.40 -4.48
CA ILE A 106 2.58 -5.79 -5.79
C ILE A 106 4.04 -5.31 -5.84
N THR A 107 4.47 -4.57 -4.82
CA THR A 107 5.83 -3.98 -4.78
C THR A 107 6.89 -5.08 -4.72
N LYS A 108 6.64 -6.16 -3.97
CA LYS A 108 7.53 -7.31 -3.86
C LYS A 108 7.63 -8.06 -5.18
N ALA A 109 6.49 -8.43 -5.78
CA ALA A 109 6.43 -9.16 -7.04
C ALA A 109 7.16 -8.43 -8.18
N LEU A 110 6.98 -7.10 -8.27
CA LEU A 110 7.65 -6.28 -9.27
C LEU A 110 9.15 -6.14 -9.03
N ASN A 111 9.59 -6.01 -7.77
CA ASN A 111 11.01 -5.95 -7.41
C ASN A 111 11.74 -7.26 -7.68
N GLU A 112 11.13 -8.40 -7.32
CA GLU A 112 11.70 -9.75 -7.49
C GLU A 112 11.58 -10.27 -8.93
N ARG A 113 10.85 -9.55 -9.80
CA ARG A 113 10.48 -10.01 -11.14
C ARG A 113 9.72 -11.33 -11.15
N ASN A 114 8.99 -11.60 -10.07
CA ASN A 114 8.17 -12.79 -9.92
C ASN A 114 6.80 -12.56 -10.56
N SER A 115 6.63 -13.07 -11.79
CA SER A 115 5.38 -12.95 -12.54
C SER A 115 4.23 -13.74 -11.92
N GLU A 116 4.51 -14.91 -11.35
CA GLU A 116 3.51 -15.75 -10.71
C GLU A 116 2.92 -15.08 -9.47
N LEU A 117 3.77 -14.48 -8.62
CA LEU A 117 3.31 -13.72 -7.45
C LEU A 117 2.49 -12.49 -7.86
N LEU A 118 2.88 -11.81 -8.94
CA LEU A 118 2.12 -10.67 -9.46
C LEU A 118 0.74 -11.12 -9.95
N GLU A 119 0.69 -12.22 -10.70
CA GLU A 119 -0.55 -12.78 -11.24
C GLU A 119 -1.48 -13.25 -10.13
N SER A 120 -0.99 -13.99 -9.14
CA SER A 120 -1.80 -14.43 -7.99
C SER A 120 -2.32 -13.23 -7.17
N THR A 121 -1.47 -12.23 -6.91
CA THR A 121 -1.88 -11.02 -6.17
C THR A 121 -3.03 -10.29 -6.87
N ILE A 122 -3.03 -10.25 -8.20
CA ILE A 122 -4.08 -9.62 -8.99
C ILE A 122 -5.35 -10.49 -9.07
N LEU A 123 -5.19 -11.80 -9.29
CA LEU A 123 -6.32 -12.72 -9.46
C LEU A 123 -7.05 -13.02 -8.15
N ASP A 124 -6.32 -13.12 -7.04
CA ASP A 124 -6.87 -13.43 -5.72
C ASP A 124 -7.40 -12.18 -4.99
N TYR A 125 -7.17 -11.00 -5.57
CA TYR A 125 -7.61 -9.72 -4.99
C TYR A 125 -9.12 -9.69 -4.76
N GLN A 126 -9.53 -9.57 -3.50
CA GLN A 126 -10.92 -9.37 -3.12
C GLN A 126 -11.21 -7.87 -2.99
N LYS A 127 -12.35 -7.44 -3.52
CA LYS A 127 -12.76 -6.02 -3.46
C LYS A 127 -12.84 -5.55 -2.01
N THR A 128 -12.10 -4.49 -1.73
CA THR A 128 -12.01 -3.90 -0.40
C THR A 128 -12.97 -2.73 -0.23
N ASN A 129 -13.71 -2.32 -1.26
CA ASN A 129 -14.49 -1.07 -1.30
C ASN A 129 -13.60 0.16 -1.02
N THR A 130 -12.37 0.13 -1.51
CA THR A 130 -11.41 1.25 -1.44
C THR A 130 -10.99 1.67 -2.83
N GLU A 131 -10.21 2.75 -2.91
CA GLU A 131 -9.64 3.18 -4.19
C GLU A 131 -8.66 2.16 -4.79
N MET A 132 -8.20 1.16 -4.02
CA MET A 132 -7.41 0.02 -4.54
C MET A 132 -8.22 -0.82 -5.53
N ASP A 133 -9.56 -0.84 -5.44
CA ASP A 133 -10.43 -1.55 -6.39
C ASP A 133 -10.43 -0.92 -7.80
N THR A 134 -9.98 0.33 -7.90
CA THR A 134 -9.97 1.13 -9.13
C THR A 134 -8.56 1.58 -9.55
N ALA A 135 -7.54 1.10 -8.82
CA ALA A 135 -6.13 1.46 -9.03
C ALA A 135 -5.56 0.80 -10.28
#